data_AF-A0A932GLC5-F1
#
_entry.id   AF-A0A932GLC5-F1
#
_cell.length_a   1.000
_cell.length_b   1.000
_cell.length_c   1.000
_cell.angle_alpha   90.00
_cell.angle_beta   90.00
_cell.angle_gamma   90.00
#
_symmetry.space_group_name_H-M   'P 1'
#
loop_
_entity.id
_entity.type
_entity.pdbx_description
1 polymer ?
#
loop_
_entity_poly.entity_id
_entity_poly.type
_entity_poly.pdbx_seq_one_letter_code
_entity_poly.pdbx_strand_id
1 'polypeptide(L)'
;DPDFNKRDSFHATIAHPHMTAEGWTRAYEEAWRTFYSKENLTRILSRWSQNPTVYWNLVFTLMWYKNAALIEKQHPMIAGFFRLKERRTRRPGFAIDPWPVHLWKRTKEVFRLFVAWARFLKEMEEIWLETRPRSEMERRVVERIERIQGEIWQTLRIAEWQQAYQEAKTALPARARALLDPFEDLSGRILLGPKDLDAFLEKWGGLQGRIQQLYRRVAGEEGPAKRWIDQLSHLHREAWQGTKAQEWREVYADLKEKLPSRLQLLYLKFDALGNRVVFSRQDLKDFWAGTRADLHEKRFWNIRPLRLIVALWKELRLTTAFARGVMASLSVSRGRVLQN
;
A
#
# COMPACT_ATOMS: atom_id res chain seq x y z
N ASP A 1 14.54 27.44 -28.59
CA ASP A 1 15.62 27.29 -27.60
C ASP A 1 16.95 27.01 -28.31
N PRO A 2 18.02 27.80 -28.09
CA PRO A 2 19.33 27.58 -28.70
C PRO A 2 20.10 26.38 -28.11
N ASP A 3 19.70 25.87 -26.93
CA ASP A 3 20.33 24.72 -26.31
C ASP A 3 19.86 23.42 -26.98
N PHE A 4 20.72 22.83 -27.82
CA PHE A 4 20.48 21.54 -28.45
C PHE A 4 20.21 20.40 -27.45
N ASN A 5 20.58 20.56 -26.17
CA ASN A 5 20.35 19.54 -25.14
C ASN A 5 18.89 19.37 -24.78
N LYS A 6 18.10 20.41 -25.02
CA LYS A 6 16.67 20.41 -24.77
C LYS A 6 15.88 19.93 -25.98
N ARG A 7 16.54 19.71 -27.13
CA ARG A 7 15.90 19.11 -28.32
C ARG A 7 15.74 17.60 -28.14
N ASP A 8 15.04 17.25 -27.07
CA ASP A 8 14.53 15.93 -26.81
C ASP A 8 13.00 15.98 -26.81
N SER A 9 12.35 14.85 -26.57
CA SER A 9 10.88 14.77 -26.50
C SER A 9 10.32 15.07 -25.10
N PHE A 10 11.10 15.69 -24.19
CA PHE A 10 10.72 15.95 -22.79
C PHE A 10 10.74 17.44 -22.42
N HIS A 11 11.49 18.26 -23.16
CA HIS A 11 11.56 19.69 -22.92
C HIS A 11 10.77 20.48 -23.96
N ALA A 12 10.03 21.48 -23.48
CA ALA A 12 9.33 22.42 -24.34
C ALA A 12 10.35 23.33 -25.05
N THR A 13 10.67 23.03 -26.31
CA THR A 13 11.60 23.82 -27.14
C THR A 13 10.90 24.69 -28.18
N ILE A 14 9.61 24.47 -28.39
CA ILE A 14 8.73 25.25 -29.27
C ILE A 14 7.73 26.07 -28.43
N ALA A 15 7.33 27.23 -28.95
CA ALA A 15 6.31 28.04 -28.31
C ALA A 15 4.92 27.46 -28.60
N HIS A 16 4.22 27.01 -27.56
CA HIS A 16 2.84 26.53 -27.68
C HIS A 16 1.89 27.73 -27.77
N PRO A 17 0.89 27.75 -28.69
CA PRO A 17 0.03 28.92 -28.91
C PRO A 17 -0.76 29.39 -27.68
N HIS A 18 -1.11 28.47 -26.78
CA HIS A 18 -1.99 28.72 -25.63
C HIS A 18 -1.37 28.43 -24.26
N MET A 19 -0.17 27.85 -24.21
CA MET A 19 0.45 27.43 -22.95
C MET A 19 1.85 27.98 -22.86
N THR A 20 2.22 28.44 -21.66
CA THR A 20 3.62 28.72 -21.35
C THR A 20 4.42 27.41 -21.38
N ALA A 21 5.73 27.50 -21.61
CA ALA A 21 6.61 26.33 -21.57
C ALA A 21 6.49 25.56 -20.23
N GLU A 22 6.39 26.28 -19.11
CA GLU A 22 6.18 25.70 -17.78
C GLU A 22 4.82 25.01 -17.65
N GLY A 23 3.75 25.64 -18.13
CA GLY A 23 2.41 25.06 -18.12
C GLY A 23 2.34 23.78 -18.95
N TRP A 24 3.01 23.78 -20.11
CA TRP A 24 3.08 22.61 -20.97
C TRP A 24 3.91 21.47 -20.35
N THR A 25 5.09 21.76 -19.81
CA THR A 25 5.91 20.76 -19.09
C THR A 25 5.16 20.20 -17.88
N ARG A 26 4.41 21.03 -17.14
CA ARG A 26 3.58 20.58 -16.02
C ARG A 26 2.49 19.61 -16.49
N ALA A 27 1.74 19.97 -17.53
CA ALA A 27 0.71 19.10 -18.09
C ALA A 27 1.28 17.77 -18.58
N TYR A 28 2.47 17.80 -19.20
CA TYR A 28 3.21 16.61 -19.61
C TYR A 28 3.59 15.70 -18.42
N GLU A 29 4.17 16.25 -17.36
CA GLU A 29 4.52 15.48 -16.17
C GLU A 29 3.27 14.93 -15.45
N GLU A 30 2.20 15.72 -15.40
CA GLU A 30 0.93 15.32 -14.78
C GLU A 30 0.27 14.17 -15.53
N ALA A 31 0.30 14.18 -16.87
CA ALA A 31 -0.19 13.08 -17.69
C ALA A 31 0.52 11.77 -17.34
N TRP A 32 1.86 11.79 -17.22
CA TRP A 32 2.63 10.61 -16.81
C TRP A 32 2.31 10.17 -15.38
N ARG A 33 2.22 11.10 -14.42
CA ARG A 33 1.87 10.78 -13.03
C ARG A 33 0.48 10.18 -12.91
N THR A 34 -0.47 10.68 -13.69
CA THR A 34 -1.85 10.20 -13.72
C THR A 34 -1.93 8.81 -14.32
N PHE A 35 -1.28 8.60 -15.47
CA PHE A 35 -1.24 7.31 -16.14
C PHE A 35 -0.55 6.23 -15.30
N TYR A 36 0.57 6.57 -14.65
CA TYR A 36 1.34 5.66 -13.81
C TYR A 36 0.96 5.69 -12.33
N SER A 37 -0.18 6.30 -11.99
CA SER A 37 -0.74 6.27 -10.63
C SER A 37 -1.01 4.84 -10.18
N LYS A 38 -0.87 4.57 -8.88
CA LYS A 38 -1.10 3.24 -8.29
C LYS A 38 -2.48 2.71 -8.68
N GLU A 39 -3.49 3.58 -8.61
CA GLU A 39 -4.88 3.28 -8.87
C GLU A 39 -5.10 2.88 -10.34
N ASN A 40 -4.49 3.62 -11.28
CA ASN A 40 -4.62 3.30 -12.70
C ASN A 40 -3.87 2.01 -13.06
N LEU A 41 -2.66 1.82 -12.52
CA LEU A 41 -1.91 0.59 -12.73
C LEU A 41 -2.65 -0.64 -12.21
N THR A 42 -3.26 -0.52 -11.02
CA THR A 42 -4.11 -1.56 -10.43
C THR A 42 -5.28 -1.88 -11.37
N ARG A 43 -6.00 -0.85 -11.84
CA ARG A 43 -7.11 -1.02 -12.80
C ARG A 43 -6.69 -1.71 -14.10
N ILE A 44 -5.54 -1.34 -14.67
CA ILE A 44 -5.01 -1.97 -15.91
C ILE A 44 -4.70 -3.44 -15.66
N LEU A 45 -3.94 -3.74 -14.61
CA LEU A 45 -3.45 -5.09 -14.33
C LEU A 45 -4.57 -6.05 -13.89
N SER A 46 -5.56 -5.58 -13.12
CA SER A 46 -6.71 -6.40 -12.70
C SER A 46 -7.48 -7.01 -13.88
N ARG A 47 -7.57 -6.29 -15.02
CA ARG A 47 -8.24 -6.78 -16.24
C ARG A 47 -7.57 -8.02 -16.85
N TRP A 48 -6.28 -8.19 -16.60
CA TRP A 48 -5.48 -9.28 -17.16
C TRP A 48 -5.16 -10.37 -16.13
N SER A 49 -5.77 -10.32 -14.94
CA SER A 49 -5.55 -11.30 -13.87
C SER A 49 -5.88 -12.75 -14.26
N GLN A 50 -6.66 -12.96 -15.33
CA GLN A 50 -6.98 -14.27 -15.89
C GLN A 50 -5.93 -14.80 -16.87
N ASN A 51 -5.06 -13.95 -17.44
CA ASN A 51 -4.02 -14.34 -18.38
C ASN A 51 -2.63 -14.01 -17.80
N PRO A 52 -1.98 -14.96 -17.10
CA PRO A 52 -0.70 -14.72 -16.43
C PRO A 52 0.42 -14.24 -17.36
N THR A 53 0.45 -14.69 -18.62
CA THR A 53 1.48 -14.28 -19.58
C THR A 53 1.36 -12.79 -19.90
N VAL A 54 0.17 -12.34 -20.30
CA VAL A 54 -0.06 -10.93 -20.64
C VAL A 54 0.09 -10.07 -19.40
N TYR A 55 -0.42 -10.53 -18.25
CA TYR A 55 -0.27 -9.86 -16.97
C TYR A 55 1.19 -9.52 -16.66
N TRP A 56 2.09 -10.52 -16.69
CA TRP A 56 3.48 -10.28 -16.33
C TRP A 56 4.23 -9.43 -17.36
N ASN A 57 3.93 -9.59 -18.65
CA ASN A 57 4.47 -8.71 -19.70
C ASN A 57 4.08 -7.25 -19.47
N LEU A 58 2.82 -7.01 -19.07
CA LEU A 58 2.34 -5.68 -18.70
C LEU A 58 3.01 -5.16 -17.43
N VAL A 59 3.14 -5.97 -16.38
CA VAL A 59 3.87 -5.58 -15.16
C VAL A 59 5.27 -5.09 -15.51
N PHE A 60 6.03 -5.85 -16.30
CA PHE A 60 7.38 -5.47 -16.68
C PHE A 60 7.42 -4.18 -17.53
N THR A 61 6.54 -4.07 -18.52
CA THR A 61 6.45 -2.89 -19.39
C THR A 61 6.07 -1.63 -18.58
N LEU A 62 5.05 -1.73 -17.74
CA LEU A 62 4.62 -0.64 -16.87
C LEU A 62 5.71 -0.24 -15.89
N MET A 63 6.46 -1.21 -15.34
CA MET A 63 7.60 -0.91 -14.48
C MET A 63 8.70 -0.16 -15.21
N TRP A 64 9.08 -0.61 -16.40
CA TRP A 64 10.10 0.04 -17.22
C TRP A 64 9.72 1.50 -17.51
N TYR A 65 8.50 1.71 -18.01
CA TYR A 65 8.06 3.03 -18.41
C TYR A 65 7.83 3.96 -17.21
N LYS A 66 7.27 3.45 -16.11
CA LYS A 66 7.11 4.24 -14.87
C LYS A 66 8.46 4.66 -14.30
N ASN A 67 9.45 3.77 -14.28
CA ASN A 67 10.81 4.11 -13.87
C ASN A 67 11.40 5.22 -14.76
N ALA A 68 11.29 5.07 -16.08
CA ALA A 68 11.80 6.06 -17.02
C ALA A 68 11.14 7.44 -16.84
N ALA A 69 9.81 7.49 -16.81
CA ALA A 69 9.06 8.74 -16.77
C ALA A 69 9.13 9.44 -15.40
N LEU A 70 9.00 8.69 -14.29
CA LEU A 70 8.86 9.29 -12.96
C LEU A 70 10.16 9.35 -12.15
N ILE A 71 11.12 8.45 -12.39
CA ILE A 71 12.39 8.40 -11.65
C ILE A 71 13.52 9.04 -12.45
N GLU A 72 13.77 8.55 -13.67
CA GLU A 72 14.81 9.11 -14.55
C GLU A 72 14.37 10.42 -15.22
N LYS A 73 13.06 10.68 -15.28
CA LYS A 73 12.44 11.84 -15.95
C LYS A 73 12.85 11.96 -17.43
N GLN A 74 12.83 10.81 -18.13
CA GLN A 74 13.27 10.67 -19.51
C GLN A 74 12.33 9.73 -20.30
N HIS A 75 12.46 9.68 -21.63
CA HIS A 75 11.71 8.70 -22.43
C HIS A 75 12.07 7.28 -22.01
N PRO A 76 11.10 6.37 -21.97
CA PRO A 76 11.34 4.94 -21.88
C PRO A 76 12.31 4.38 -22.95
N MET A 77 12.42 5.01 -24.13
CA MET A 77 13.33 4.55 -25.19
C MET A 77 14.78 5.03 -25.03
N ILE A 78 15.03 6.07 -24.23
CA ILE A 78 16.38 6.61 -23.99
C ILE A 78 16.87 6.37 -22.56
N ALA A 79 15.95 6.02 -21.67
CA ALA A 79 16.23 5.69 -20.28
C ALA A 79 16.59 4.20 -20.15
N GLY A 80 17.47 3.92 -19.19
CA GLY A 80 17.66 2.59 -18.65
C GLY A 80 17.31 2.57 -17.17
N PHE A 81 17.67 1.49 -16.49
CA PHE A 81 17.62 1.47 -15.04
C PHE A 81 18.79 2.28 -14.45
N PHE A 82 20.04 1.94 -14.76
CA PHE A 82 21.18 2.60 -14.15
C PHE A 82 21.96 3.44 -15.16
N ARG A 83 21.97 4.77 -14.98
CA ARG A 83 22.80 5.65 -15.82
C ARG A 83 24.26 5.59 -15.39
N LEU A 84 25.13 5.09 -16.26
CA LEU A 84 26.57 5.19 -16.12
C LEU A 84 27.02 6.63 -16.42
N LYS A 85 27.75 7.24 -15.48
CA LYS A 85 28.29 8.59 -15.61
C LYS A 85 29.78 8.55 -15.31
N GLU A 86 30.58 8.53 -16.36
CA GLU A 86 32.03 8.57 -16.19
C GLU A 86 32.49 9.99 -15.83
N ARG A 87 33.62 10.08 -15.11
CA ARG A 87 34.22 11.36 -14.73
C ARG A 87 34.72 12.16 -15.93
N ARG A 88 35.29 11.45 -16.92
CA ARG A 88 35.93 12.06 -18.11
C ARG A 88 34.96 12.34 -19.25
N THR A 89 33.79 11.70 -19.27
CA THR A 89 32.72 11.97 -20.25
C THR A 89 32.01 13.28 -19.90
N ARG A 90 32.68 14.39 -20.22
CA ARG A 90 32.19 15.76 -20.11
C ARG A 90 32.19 16.40 -21.50
N ARG A 91 31.31 17.38 -21.71
CA ARG A 91 31.31 18.14 -22.95
C ARG A 91 32.59 18.97 -23.06
N PRO A 92 33.08 19.21 -24.29
CA PRO A 92 34.14 20.18 -24.51
C PRO A 92 33.82 21.51 -23.83
N GLY A 93 34.79 22.09 -23.11
CA GLY A 93 34.64 23.33 -22.37
C GLY A 93 34.13 23.21 -20.92
N PHE A 94 33.72 22.02 -20.47
CA PHE A 94 33.35 21.81 -19.06
C PHE A 94 34.52 21.24 -18.24
N ALA A 95 34.73 21.78 -17.04
CA ALA A 95 35.77 21.32 -16.13
C ALA A 95 35.54 19.85 -15.71
N ILE A 96 36.63 19.07 -15.67
CA ILE A 96 36.61 17.71 -15.18
C ILE A 96 36.70 17.76 -13.65
N ASP A 97 35.70 17.21 -12.97
CA ASP A 97 35.69 17.11 -11.51
C ASP A 97 36.93 16.34 -11.00
N PRO A 98 37.59 16.80 -9.92
CA PRO A 98 38.54 15.98 -9.17
C PRO A 98 37.88 14.70 -8.67
N TRP A 99 38.67 13.64 -8.49
CA TRP A 99 38.17 12.32 -8.10
C TRP A 99 37.26 12.33 -6.85
N PRO A 100 37.62 12.98 -5.72
CA PRO A 100 36.78 12.99 -4.52
C PRO A 100 35.44 13.69 -4.75
N VAL A 101 35.45 14.79 -5.51
CA VAL A 101 34.25 15.57 -5.84
C VAL A 101 33.31 14.75 -6.73
N HIS A 102 33.85 14.09 -7.75
CA HIS A 102 33.07 13.21 -8.62
C HIS A 102 32.44 12.06 -7.84
N LEU A 103 33.22 11.38 -6.99
CA LEU A 103 32.74 10.26 -6.19
C LEU A 103 31.64 10.71 -5.23
N TRP A 104 31.81 11.82 -4.52
CA TRP A 104 30.78 12.37 -3.63
C TRP A 104 29.46 12.69 -4.36
N LYS A 105 29.55 13.38 -5.51
CA LYS A 105 28.38 13.66 -6.37
C LYS A 105 27.71 12.35 -6.80
N ARG A 106 28.50 11.38 -7.27
CA ARG A 106 27.97 10.10 -7.75
C ARG A 106 27.34 9.28 -6.63
N THR A 107 27.95 9.19 -5.47
CA THR A 107 27.40 8.47 -4.31
C THR A 107 26.06 9.07 -3.88
N LYS A 108 25.92 10.41 -3.85
CA LYS A 108 24.64 11.06 -3.56
C LYS A 108 23.55 10.75 -4.58
N GLU A 109 23.88 10.80 -5.88
CA GLU A 109 22.94 10.46 -6.94
C GLU A 109 22.52 8.99 -6.86
N VAL A 110 23.48 8.09 -6.70
CA VAL A 110 23.26 6.65 -6.60
C VAL A 110 22.40 6.33 -5.38
N PHE A 111 22.68 6.94 -4.22
CA PHE A 111 21.88 6.76 -3.02
C PHE A 111 20.43 7.22 -3.23
N ARG A 112 20.21 8.39 -3.83
CA ARG A 112 18.85 8.88 -4.16
C ARG A 112 18.13 7.94 -5.12
N LEU A 113 18.83 7.43 -6.13
CA LEU A 113 18.28 6.46 -7.09
C LEU A 113 17.88 5.16 -6.39
N PHE A 114 18.73 4.60 -5.54
CA PHE A 114 18.42 3.39 -4.76
C PHE A 114 17.22 3.60 -3.84
N VAL A 115 17.10 4.75 -3.18
CA VAL A 115 15.93 5.07 -2.35
C VAL A 115 14.67 5.18 -3.20
N ALA A 116 14.74 5.83 -4.37
CA ALA A 116 13.62 5.92 -5.30
C ALA A 116 13.19 4.53 -5.80
N TRP A 117 14.14 3.68 -6.17
CA TRP A 117 13.90 2.30 -6.57
C TRP A 117 13.34 1.42 -5.47
N ALA A 118 13.81 1.57 -4.24
CA ALA A 118 13.25 0.82 -3.11
C ALA A 118 11.77 1.17 -2.92
N ARG A 119 11.42 2.47 -2.95
CA ARG A 119 10.02 2.92 -2.86
C ARG A 119 9.18 2.42 -4.04
N PHE A 120 9.71 2.55 -5.24
CA PHE A 120 9.07 2.08 -6.47
C PHE A 120 8.82 0.57 -6.44
N LEU A 121 9.82 -0.23 -6.06
CA LEU A 121 9.66 -1.69 -5.92
C LEU A 121 8.58 -2.01 -4.89
N LYS A 122 8.56 -1.30 -3.75
CA LYS A 122 7.56 -1.51 -2.70
C LYS A 122 6.14 -1.12 -3.14
N GLU A 123 6.00 -0.12 -4.00
CA GLU A 123 4.74 0.24 -4.63
C GLU A 123 4.29 -0.83 -5.64
N MET A 124 5.21 -1.32 -6.48
CA MET A 124 4.91 -2.38 -7.45
C MET A 124 4.55 -3.71 -6.77
N GLU A 125 5.18 -4.04 -5.64
CA GLU A 125 4.79 -5.18 -4.80
C GLU A 125 3.36 -5.05 -4.29
N GLU A 126 2.94 -3.85 -3.89
CA GLU A 126 1.57 -3.58 -3.43
C GLU A 126 0.56 -3.76 -4.56
N ILE A 127 0.83 -3.15 -5.72
CA ILE A 127 -0.02 -3.30 -6.91
C ILE A 127 -0.12 -4.78 -7.28
N TRP A 128 1.01 -5.48 -7.31
CA TRP A 128 1.03 -6.90 -7.63
C TRP A 128 0.25 -7.75 -6.62
N LEU A 129 0.34 -7.47 -5.32
CA LEU A 129 -0.45 -8.16 -4.31
C LEU A 129 -1.95 -8.04 -4.58
N GLU A 130 -2.40 -6.84 -4.95
CA GLU A 130 -3.80 -6.57 -5.29
C GLU A 130 -4.23 -7.27 -6.59
N THR A 131 -3.39 -7.22 -7.64
CA THR A 131 -3.80 -7.61 -9.01
C THR A 131 -3.34 -8.99 -9.48
N ARG A 132 -2.48 -9.68 -8.74
CA ARG A 132 -1.86 -10.94 -9.22
C ARG A 132 -2.90 -11.98 -9.65
N PRO A 133 -2.60 -12.78 -10.67
CA PRO A 133 -3.36 -13.99 -10.96
C PRO A 133 -3.44 -14.86 -9.70
N ARG A 134 -4.67 -15.22 -9.32
CA ARG A 134 -4.97 -16.05 -8.14
C ARG A 134 -5.41 -17.42 -8.60
N SER A 135 -5.12 -18.43 -7.78
CA SER A 135 -5.65 -19.78 -8.01
C SER A 135 -7.16 -19.80 -7.73
N GLU A 136 -7.88 -20.74 -8.34
CA GLU A 136 -9.31 -20.94 -8.09
C GLU A 136 -9.61 -21.24 -6.61
N MET A 137 -8.70 -21.95 -5.94
CA MET A 137 -8.83 -22.20 -4.51
C MET A 137 -8.74 -20.90 -3.69
N GLU A 138 -7.76 -20.05 -4.00
CA GLU A 138 -7.57 -18.77 -3.33
C GLU A 138 -8.77 -17.83 -3.55
N ARG A 139 -9.33 -17.79 -4.77
CA ARG A 139 -10.54 -17.01 -5.07
C ARG A 139 -11.73 -17.46 -4.22
N ARG A 140 -12.04 -18.76 -4.21
CA ARG A 140 -13.15 -19.31 -3.43
C ARG A 140 -13.04 -19.02 -1.94
N VAL A 141 -11.82 -19.09 -1.39
CA VAL A 141 -11.56 -18.78 0.02
C VAL A 141 -11.79 -17.30 0.30
N VAL A 142 -11.29 -16.42 -0.57
CA VAL A 142 -11.49 -14.97 -0.45
C VAL A 142 -12.98 -14.62 -0.50
N GLU A 143 -13.73 -15.14 -1.48
CA GLU A 143 -15.17 -14.91 -1.62
C GLU A 143 -15.95 -15.41 -0.39
N ARG A 144 -15.55 -16.55 0.17
CA ARG A 144 -16.18 -17.10 1.38
C ARG A 144 -15.90 -16.22 2.60
N ILE A 145 -14.67 -15.74 2.76
CA ILE A 145 -14.30 -14.79 3.83
C ILE A 145 -15.07 -13.48 3.65
N GLU A 146 -15.12 -12.93 2.44
CA GLU A 146 -15.88 -11.71 2.12
C GLU A 146 -17.35 -11.84 2.51
N ARG A 147 -17.97 -12.97 2.17
CA ARG A 147 -19.38 -13.21 2.51
C ARG A 147 -19.59 -13.27 4.03
N ILE A 148 -18.82 -14.09 4.73
CA ILE A 148 -19.00 -14.32 6.18
C ILE A 148 -18.66 -13.05 6.96
N GLN A 149 -17.47 -12.49 6.71
CA GLN A 149 -16.99 -11.33 7.42
C GLN A 149 -17.79 -10.08 7.03
N GLY A 150 -18.24 -9.97 5.78
CA GLY A 150 -19.10 -8.89 5.34
C GLY A 150 -20.46 -8.87 6.02
N GLU A 151 -21.09 -10.04 6.21
CA GLU A 151 -22.34 -10.15 6.99
C GLU A 151 -22.12 -9.66 8.44
N ILE A 152 -21.01 -10.06 9.06
CA ILE A 152 -20.66 -9.64 10.42
C ILE A 152 -20.41 -8.13 10.48
N TRP A 153 -19.67 -7.58 9.51
CA TRP A 153 -19.31 -6.16 9.47
C TRP A 153 -20.54 -5.28 9.22
N GLN A 154 -21.48 -5.74 8.38
CA GLN A 154 -22.76 -5.10 8.17
C GLN A 154 -23.63 -5.15 9.44
N THR A 155 -23.76 -6.32 10.08
CA THR A 155 -24.53 -6.46 11.31
C THR A 155 -23.97 -5.57 12.43
N LEU A 156 -22.64 -5.49 12.52
CA LEU A 156 -21.95 -4.67 13.51
C LEU A 156 -21.79 -3.20 13.09
N ARG A 157 -22.29 -2.81 11.91
CA ARG A 157 -22.17 -1.45 11.33
C ARG A 157 -20.75 -0.89 11.40
N ILE A 158 -19.75 -1.74 11.17
CA ILE A 158 -18.33 -1.38 11.33
C ILE A 158 -17.93 -0.30 10.34
N ALA A 159 -18.46 -0.33 9.11
CA ALA A 159 -18.21 0.69 8.10
C ALA A 159 -18.66 2.09 8.56
N GLU A 160 -19.88 2.19 9.09
CA GLU A 160 -20.45 3.44 9.59
C GLU A 160 -19.72 3.93 10.83
N TRP A 161 -19.37 3.00 11.73
CA TRP A 161 -18.54 3.32 12.89
C TRP A 161 -17.17 3.86 12.46
N GLN A 162 -16.53 3.24 11.47
CA GLN A 162 -15.23 3.67 10.96
C GLN A 162 -15.33 5.03 10.27
N GLN A 163 -16.39 5.30 9.51
CA GLN A 163 -16.63 6.61 8.92
C GLN A 163 -16.79 7.69 10.00
N ALA A 164 -17.67 7.45 10.98
CA ALA A 164 -17.86 8.36 12.10
C ALA A 164 -16.56 8.59 12.89
N TYR A 165 -15.74 7.54 13.05
CA TYR A 165 -14.44 7.67 13.69
C TYR A 165 -13.47 8.53 12.88
N GLN A 166 -13.37 8.37 11.57
CA GLN A 166 -12.47 9.19 10.73
C GLN A 166 -12.88 10.67 10.75
N GLU A 167 -14.19 10.96 10.72
CA GLU A 167 -14.72 12.31 10.86
C GLU A 167 -14.34 12.90 12.23
N ALA A 168 -14.57 12.14 13.31
CA ALA A 168 -14.20 12.52 14.67
C ALA A 168 -12.69 12.67 14.88
N LYS A 169 -11.86 11.86 14.22
CA LYS A 169 -10.39 11.83 14.38
C LYS A 169 -9.77 13.19 14.13
N THR A 170 -10.34 13.98 13.22
CA THR A 170 -9.87 15.35 12.94
C THR A 170 -10.10 16.31 14.12
N ALA A 171 -11.23 16.16 14.82
CA ALA A 171 -11.66 17.03 15.92
C ALA A 171 -11.23 16.54 17.32
N LEU A 172 -10.86 15.26 17.47
CA LEU A 172 -10.54 14.67 18.77
C LEU A 172 -9.14 15.06 19.27
N PRO A 173 -8.94 15.28 20.59
CA PRO A 173 -7.62 15.44 21.20
C PRO A 173 -6.75 14.18 21.06
N ALA A 174 -5.42 14.34 21.04
CA ALA A 174 -4.46 13.24 20.86
C ALA A 174 -4.65 12.06 21.85
N ARG A 175 -5.02 12.35 23.10
CA ARG A 175 -5.28 11.31 24.11
C ARG A 175 -6.56 10.51 23.84
N ALA A 176 -7.58 11.11 23.22
CA ALA A 176 -8.80 10.42 22.83
C ALA A 176 -8.57 9.53 21.60
N ARG A 177 -7.78 10.03 20.63
CA ARG A 177 -7.31 9.24 19.47
C ARG A 177 -6.58 7.97 19.93
N ALA A 178 -5.61 8.09 20.84
CA ALA A 178 -4.85 6.94 21.33
C ALA A 178 -5.70 5.82 21.97
N LEU A 179 -6.88 6.14 22.51
CA LEU A 179 -7.80 5.16 23.09
C LEU A 179 -8.64 4.42 22.05
N LEU A 180 -8.90 5.07 20.91
CA LEU A 180 -9.76 4.58 19.83
C LEU A 180 -8.99 4.05 18.62
N ASP A 181 -7.76 4.50 18.39
CA ASP A 181 -6.85 4.02 17.32
C ASP A 181 -6.72 2.49 17.27
N PRO A 182 -6.65 1.75 18.41
CA PRO A 182 -6.60 0.28 18.35
C PRO A 182 -7.81 -0.37 17.66
N PHE A 183 -8.94 0.34 17.54
CA PHE A 183 -10.15 -0.16 16.88
C PHE A 183 -10.19 0.11 15.38
N GLU A 184 -9.43 1.10 14.91
CA GLU A 184 -9.18 1.31 13.48
C GLU A 184 -8.44 0.10 12.88
N ASP A 185 -7.47 -0.44 13.61
CA ASP A 185 -6.76 -1.66 13.20
C ASP A 185 -7.64 -2.92 13.26
N LEU A 186 -8.62 -2.95 14.19
CA LEU A 186 -9.51 -4.10 14.36
C LEU A 186 -10.50 -4.25 13.20
N SER A 187 -11.01 -3.15 12.64
CA SER A 187 -11.93 -3.21 11.49
C SER A 187 -11.27 -3.80 10.24
N GLY A 188 -9.94 -3.66 10.13
CA GLY A 188 -9.16 -4.17 9.02
C GLY A 188 -8.72 -5.64 9.15
N ARG A 189 -8.92 -6.27 10.31
CA ARG A 189 -8.38 -7.59 10.61
C ARG A 189 -9.23 -8.70 9.99
N ILE A 190 -8.57 -9.66 9.36
CA ILE A 190 -9.23 -10.87 8.86
C ILE A 190 -9.44 -11.87 9.99
N LEU A 191 -10.66 -12.41 10.05
CA LEU A 191 -11.02 -13.50 10.95
C LEU A 191 -10.92 -14.82 10.19
N LEU A 192 -10.11 -15.76 10.70
CA LEU A 192 -9.87 -17.05 10.04
C LEU A 192 -10.53 -18.23 10.76
N GLY A 193 -11.14 -18.01 11.92
CA GLY A 193 -11.82 -19.07 12.66
C GLY A 193 -12.48 -18.59 13.94
N PRO A 194 -13.11 -19.51 14.70
CA PRO A 194 -13.90 -19.16 15.88
C PRO A 194 -13.09 -18.42 16.95
N LYS A 195 -11.84 -18.81 17.19
CA LYS A 195 -10.96 -18.15 18.17
C LYS A 195 -10.64 -16.70 17.78
N ASP A 196 -10.48 -16.42 16.49
CA ASP A 196 -10.23 -15.05 16.01
C ASP A 196 -11.50 -14.20 16.14
N LEU A 197 -12.67 -14.78 15.84
CA LEU A 197 -13.97 -14.16 16.06
C LEU A 197 -14.20 -13.83 17.52
N ASP A 198 -13.98 -14.78 18.43
CA ASP A 198 -14.16 -14.55 19.88
C ASP A 198 -13.24 -13.43 20.38
N ALA A 199 -11.96 -13.45 19.99
CA ALA A 199 -11.01 -12.40 20.35
C ALA A 199 -11.37 -11.03 19.74
N PHE A 200 -12.05 -11.02 18.58
CA PHE A 200 -12.57 -9.81 17.97
C PHE A 200 -13.79 -9.29 18.74
N LEU A 201 -14.78 -10.15 19.01
CA LEU A 201 -16.00 -9.79 19.73
C LEU A 201 -15.71 -9.34 21.16
N GLU A 202 -14.77 -9.96 21.86
CA GLU A 202 -14.33 -9.52 23.20
C GLU A 202 -13.79 -8.09 23.17
N LYS A 203 -12.92 -7.79 22.19
CA LYS A 203 -12.37 -6.44 22.03
C LYS A 203 -13.45 -5.45 21.61
N TRP A 204 -14.29 -5.83 20.64
CA TRP A 204 -15.38 -4.99 20.12
C TRP A 204 -16.42 -4.69 21.20
N GLY A 205 -16.80 -5.66 22.04
CA GLY A 205 -17.67 -5.44 23.19
C GLY A 205 -17.03 -4.52 24.24
N GLY A 206 -15.73 -4.68 24.49
CA GLY A 206 -14.96 -3.79 25.38
C GLY A 206 -14.87 -2.34 24.93
N LEU A 207 -15.18 -2.03 23.66
CA LEU A 207 -15.21 -0.67 23.12
C LEU A 207 -16.21 0.21 23.87
N GLN A 208 -17.39 -0.32 24.21
CA GLN A 208 -18.42 0.43 24.93
C GLN A 208 -17.90 0.95 26.27
N GLY A 209 -17.18 0.12 27.02
CA GLY A 209 -16.57 0.50 28.29
C GLY A 209 -15.54 1.62 28.12
N ARG A 210 -14.77 1.60 27.04
CA ARG A 210 -13.77 2.64 26.72
C ARG A 210 -14.42 3.95 26.27
N ILE A 211 -15.48 3.88 25.47
CA ILE A 211 -16.29 5.05 25.06
C ILE A 211 -16.90 5.69 26.31
N GLN A 212 -17.42 4.90 27.26
CA GLN A 212 -17.93 5.39 28.55
C GLN A 212 -16.84 6.04 29.41
N GLN A 213 -15.63 5.48 29.45
CA GLN A 213 -14.50 6.08 30.15
C GLN A 213 -14.08 7.42 29.52
N LEU A 214 -14.10 7.51 28.18
CA LEU A 214 -13.88 8.77 27.46
C LEU A 214 -14.95 9.79 27.81
N TYR A 215 -16.21 9.38 27.80
CA TYR A 215 -17.33 10.24 28.18
C TYR A 215 -17.14 10.87 29.57
N ARG A 216 -16.79 10.07 30.58
CA ARG A 216 -16.53 10.57 31.95
C ARG A 216 -15.38 11.57 32.03
N ARG A 217 -14.38 11.45 31.14
CA ARG A 217 -13.20 12.34 31.11
C ARG A 217 -13.44 13.62 30.33
N VAL A 218 -14.32 13.59 29.33
CA VAL A 218 -14.68 14.72 28.46
C VAL A 218 -15.96 15.42 28.96
N ALA A 219 -16.62 14.90 30.00
CA ALA A 219 -17.91 15.36 30.53
C ALA A 219 -17.97 16.85 30.95
N GLY A 220 -16.85 17.57 31.04
CA GLY A 220 -16.80 19.01 31.34
C GLY A 220 -16.68 19.94 30.13
N GLU A 221 -16.43 19.42 28.92
CA GLU A 221 -16.24 20.22 27.70
C GLU A 221 -17.50 20.09 26.80
N GLU A 222 -18.39 21.09 26.82
CA GLU A 222 -19.46 21.17 25.83
C GLU A 222 -18.85 21.51 24.46
N GLY A 223 -18.88 20.56 23.53
CA GLY A 223 -18.24 20.75 22.24
C GLY A 223 -18.51 19.63 21.23
N PRO A 224 -17.98 19.76 20.00
CA PRO A 224 -18.17 18.79 18.92
C PRO A 224 -17.69 17.39 19.30
N ALA A 225 -16.71 17.26 20.19
CA ALA A 225 -16.22 15.98 20.70
C ALA A 225 -17.30 15.15 21.39
N LYS A 226 -18.21 15.77 22.15
CA LYS A 226 -19.31 15.09 22.85
C LYS A 226 -20.30 14.49 21.86
N ARG A 227 -20.69 15.25 20.83
CA ARG A 227 -21.60 14.78 19.76
C ARG A 227 -21.05 13.55 19.04
N TRP A 228 -19.76 13.54 18.72
CA TRP A 228 -19.11 12.38 18.10
C TRP A 228 -19.08 11.16 19.03
N ILE A 229 -18.77 11.36 20.31
CA ILE A 229 -18.77 10.28 21.29
C ILE A 229 -20.18 9.69 21.44
N ASP A 230 -21.22 10.54 21.48
CA ASP A 230 -22.61 10.11 21.54
C ASP A 230 -22.99 9.29 20.30
N GLN A 231 -22.65 9.78 19.10
CA GLN A 231 -22.88 9.07 17.84
C GLN A 231 -22.18 7.71 17.80
N LEU A 232 -20.90 7.64 18.17
CA LEU A 232 -20.14 6.37 18.22
C LEU A 232 -20.75 5.40 19.25
N SER A 233 -21.21 5.91 20.40
CA SER A 233 -21.84 5.09 21.44
C SER A 233 -23.19 4.53 21.01
N HIS A 234 -23.97 5.30 20.25
CA HIS A 234 -25.26 4.92 19.72
C HIS A 234 -25.11 3.82 18.67
N LEU A 235 -24.24 4.07 17.67
CA LEU A 235 -23.93 3.10 16.62
C LEU A 235 -23.47 1.76 17.19
N HIS A 236 -22.56 1.80 18.17
CA HIS A 236 -22.08 0.58 18.83
C HIS A 236 -23.19 -0.17 19.56
N ARG A 237 -24.05 0.54 20.32
CA ARG A 237 -25.13 -0.07 21.10
C ARG A 237 -26.17 -0.75 20.20
N GLU A 238 -26.59 -0.08 19.14
CA GLU A 238 -27.53 -0.64 18.17
C GLU A 238 -26.95 -1.88 17.49
N ALA A 239 -25.71 -1.78 17.01
CA ALA A 239 -24.99 -2.88 16.38
C ALA A 239 -24.81 -4.09 17.32
N TRP A 240 -24.53 -3.85 18.60
CA TRP A 240 -24.27 -4.92 19.58
C TRP A 240 -25.53 -5.69 19.98
N GLN A 241 -26.73 -5.09 19.90
CA GLN A 241 -27.98 -5.79 20.20
C GLN A 241 -28.36 -6.84 19.16
N GLY A 242 -27.89 -6.69 17.91
CA GLY A 242 -28.16 -7.61 16.81
C GLY A 242 -27.17 -8.76 16.65
N THR A 243 -26.28 -9.01 17.62
CA THR A 243 -25.19 -9.98 17.46
C THR A 243 -25.66 -11.42 17.41
N LYS A 244 -25.28 -12.13 16.33
CA LYS A 244 -25.55 -13.56 16.12
C LYS A 244 -24.30 -14.39 16.37
N ALA A 245 -23.67 -14.20 17.52
CA ALA A 245 -22.34 -14.75 17.81
C ALA A 245 -22.25 -16.27 17.65
N GLN A 246 -23.30 -17.01 18.02
CA GLN A 246 -23.32 -18.47 17.91
C GLN A 246 -23.41 -18.94 16.44
N GLU A 247 -24.29 -18.33 15.64
CA GLU A 247 -24.40 -18.64 14.20
C GLU A 247 -23.06 -18.39 13.50
N TRP A 248 -22.40 -17.27 13.78
CA TRP A 248 -21.10 -16.93 13.19
C TRP A 248 -19.99 -17.92 13.57
N ARG A 249 -19.99 -18.44 14.80
CA ARG A 249 -19.02 -19.45 15.25
C ARG A 249 -19.14 -20.74 14.45
N GLU A 250 -20.37 -21.19 14.18
CA GLU A 250 -20.62 -22.41 13.39
C GLU A 250 -20.13 -22.23 11.96
N VAL A 251 -20.41 -21.09 11.33
CA VAL A 251 -19.96 -20.80 9.97
C VAL A 251 -18.43 -20.72 9.87
N TYR A 252 -17.74 -20.14 10.86
CA TYR A 252 -16.28 -20.12 10.89
C TYR A 252 -15.64 -21.48 11.23
N ALA A 253 -16.34 -22.36 11.95
CA ALA A 253 -15.87 -23.71 12.20
C ALA A 253 -15.77 -24.50 10.88
N ASP A 254 -16.80 -24.43 10.02
CA ASP A 254 -16.78 -25.02 8.67
C ASP A 254 -15.68 -24.42 7.78
N LEU A 255 -15.46 -23.10 7.86
CA LEU A 255 -14.41 -22.44 7.07
C LEU A 255 -13.03 -22.98 7.41
N LYS A 256 -12.73 -23.15 8.72
CA LYS A 256 -11.41 -23.53 9.21
C LYS A 256 -10.88 -24.83 8.60
N GLU A 257 -11.77 -25.79 8.34
CA GLU A 257 -11.41 -27.10 7.77
C GLU A 257 -10.97 -27.00 6.30
N LYS A 258 -11.42 -25.96 5.59
CA LYS A 258 -11.21 -25.77 4.15
C LYS A 258 -10.16 -24.69 3.83
N LEU A 259 -9.52 -24.12 4.84
CA LEU A 259 -8.55 -23.03 4.65
C LEU A 259 -7.21 -23.56 4.09
N PRO A 260 -6.63 -22.85 3.11
CA PRO A 260 -5.28 -23.11 2.65
C PRO A 260 -4.27 -22.75 3.74
N SER A 261 -2.99 -23.07 3.49
CA SER A 261 -1.91 -22.71 4.41
C SER A 261 -1.97 -21.23 4.82
N ARG A 262 -1.77 -20.93 6.11
CA ARG A 262 -1.74 -19.55 6.66
C ARG A 262 -0.78 -18.61 5.92
N LEU A 263 0.21 -19.20 5.27
CA LEU A 263 1.22 -18.52 4.46
C LEU A 263 0.65 -17.86 3.20
N GLN A 264 -0.42 -18.41 2.62
CA GLN A 264 -1.12 -17.81 1.48
C GLN A 264 -2.05 -16.68 1.93
N LEU A 265 -2.44 -16.69 3.21
CA LEU A 265 -3.39 -15.74 3.79
C LEU A 265 -2.72 -14.56 4.50
N LEU A 266 -1.39 -14.45 4.40
CA LEU A 266 -0.59 -13.59 5.27
C LEU A 266 -0.74 -12.08 5.00
N TYR A 267 -1.21 -11.70 3.81
CA TYR A 267 -1.40 -10.31 3.39
C TYR A 267 -2.87 -9.91 3.23
N LEU A 268 -3.81 -10.77 3.62
CA LEU A 268 -5.23 -10.43 3.54
C LEU A 268 -5.57 -9.41 4.63
N LYS A 269 -6.32 -8.40 4.22
CA LYS A 269 -6.99 -7.44 5.07
C LYS A 269 -8.44 -7.31 4.65
N PHE A 270 -9.28 -6.89 5.58
CA PHE A 270 -10.66 -6.56 5.27
C PHE A 270 -10.78 -5.04 5.10
N ASP A 271 -11.26 -4.60 3.96
CA ASP A 271 -11.65 -3.21 3.73
C ASP A 271 -13.09 -3.05 4.21
N ALA A 272 -13.25 -2.55 5.44
CA ALA A 272 -14.56 -2.39 6.07
C ALA A 272 -15.46 -1.40 5.32
N LEU A 273 -14.90 -0.34 4.72
CA LEU A 273 -15.67 0.66 3.97
C LEU A 273 -16.13 0.11 2.62
N GLY A 274 -15.26 -0.64 1.94
CA GLY A 274 -15.56 -1.30 0.67
C GLY A 274 -16.26 -2.66 0.80
N ASN A 275 -16.42 -3.16 2.03
CA ASN A 275 -16.94 -4.49 2.37
C ASN A 275 -16.31 -5.62 1.53
N ARG A 276 -14.98 -5.63 1.44
CA ARG A 276 -14.23 -6.54 0.56
C ARG A 276 -12.89 -6.95 1.16
N VAL A 277 -12.35 -8.07 0.73
CA VAL A 277 -11.03 -8.55 1.12
C VAL A 277 -9.99 -8.01 0.15
N VAL A 278 -9.00 -7.31 0.69
CA VAL A 278 -7.90 -6.72 -0.05
C VAL A 278 -6.58 -7.35 0.36
N PHE A 279 -5.65 -7.48 -0.59
CA PHE A 279 -4.29 -7.90 -0.30
C PHE A 279 -3.43 -6.66 -0.17
N SER A 280 -2.88 -6.39 1.01
CA SER A 280 -2.08 -5.18 1.22
C SER A 280 -0.93 -5.41 2.18
N ARG A 281 0.18 -4.71 1.92
CA ARG A 281 1.34 -4.60 2.81
C ARG A 281 1.14 -3.56 3.92
N GLN A 282 -0.06 -3.02 4.12
CA GLN A 282 -0.30 -1.91 5.05
C GLN A 282 0.27 -2.19 6.46
N ASP A 283 0.13 -3.41 6.99
CA ASP A 283 0.74 -3.79 8.28
C ASP A 283 2.26 -3.59 8.32
N LEU A 284 2.95 -3.91 7.22
CA LEU A 284 4.39 -3.72 7.12
C LEU A 284 4.72 -2.23 7.02
N LYS A 285 3.94 -1.45 6.26
CA LYS A 285 4.11 0.01 6.18
C LYS A 285 3.98 0.65 7.55
N ASP A 286 2.92 0.31 8.29
CA ASP A 286 2.65 0.85 9.62
C ASP A 286 3.72 0.43 10.63
N PHE A 287 4.13 -0.85 10.59
CA PHE A 287 5.23 -1.35 11.41
C PHE A 287 6.54 -0.59 11.16
N TRP A 288 6.92 -0.39 9.90
CA TRP A 288 8.15 0.33 9.55
C TRP A 288 8.05 1.83 9.83
N ALA A 289 6.87 2.43 9.67
CA ALA A 289 6.63 3.83 10.04
C ALA A 289 6.80 4.03 11.55
N GLY A 290 6.18 3.16 12.36
CA GLY A 290 6.35 3.17 13.82
C GLY A 290 7.80 2.93 14.24
N THR A 291 8.47 1.93 13.65
CA THR A 291 9.89 1.63 13.95
C THR A 291 10.81 2.82 13.61
N ARG A 292 10.55 3.53 12.51
CA ARG A 292 11.32 4.75 12.16
C ARG A 292 11.04 5.90 13.12
N ALA A 293 9.79 6.07 13.56
CA ALA A 293 9.42 7.08 14.55
C ALA A 293 10.10 6.80 15.89
N ASP A 294 10.04 5.56 16.38
CA ASP A 294 10.74 5.12 17.60
C ASP A 294 12.26 5.34 17.49
N LEU A 295 12.86 5.04 16.33
CA LEU A 295 14.29 5.26 16.09
C LEU A 295 14.64 6.76 16.12
N HIS A 296 13.83 7.59 15.48
CA HIS A 296 14.00 9.05 15.46
C HIS A 296 13.88 9.65 16.87
N GLU A 297 12.95 9.14 17.68
CA GLU A 297 12.75 9.53 19.07
C GLU A 297 13.72 8.86 20.06
N LYS A 298 14.70 8.07 19.56
CA LYS A 298 15.68 7.31 20.35
C LYS A 298 15.06 6.31 21.33
N ARG A 299 13.84 5.84 21.04
CA ARG A 299 13.10 4.84 21.82
C ARG A 299 13.42 3.41 21.37
N PHE A 300 14.71 3.05 21.36
CA PHE A 300 15.18 1.75 20.87
C PHE A 300 14.53 0.56 21.57
N TRP A 301 14.19 0.71 22.85
CA TRP A 301 13.56 -0.32 23.70
C TRP A 301 12.14 -0.71 23.26
N ASN A 302 11.45 0.15 22.49
CA ASN A 302 10.13 -0.16 21.94
C ASN A 302 10.19 -1.19 20.79
N ILE A 303 11.36 -1.33 20.16
CA ILE A 303 11.56 -2.20 19.00
C ILE A 303 11.70 -3.65 19.49
N ARG A 304 10.61 -4.42 19.39
CA ARG A 304 10.60 -5.84 19.76
C ARG A 304 11.35 -6.67 18.70
N PRO A 305 12.48 -7.34 19.05
CA PRO A 305 13.31 -8.06 18.06
C PRO A 305 12.56 -9.14 17.31
N LEU A 306 11.69 -9.90 17.99
CA LEU A 306 10.88 -10.94 17.35
C LEU A 306 9.91 -10.37 16.30
N ARG A 307 9.30 -9.21 16.56
CA ARG A 307 8.41 -8.56 15.58
C ARG A 307 9.20 -8.05 14.38
N LEU A 308 10.40 -7.52 14.61
CA LEU A 308 11.31 -7.10 13.55
C LEU A 308 11.71 -8.28 12.65
N ILE A 309 12.10 -9.42 13.23
CA ILE A 309 12.44 -10.64 12.49
C ILE A 309 11.25 -11.11 11.64
N VAL A 310 10.05 -11.15 12.22
CA VAL A 310 8.83 -11.52 11.49
C VAL A 310 8.56 -10.55 10.34
N ALA A 311 8.68 -9.23 10.57
CA ALA A 311 8.48 -8.23 9.52
C ALA A 311 9.51 -8.37 8.39
N LEU A 312 10.79 -8.56 8.72
CA LEU A 312 11.86 -8.80 7.75
C LEU A 312 11.62 -10.07 6.93
N TRP A 313 11.21 -11.16 7.59
CA TRP A 313 10.89 -12.40 6.91
C TRP A 313 9.71 -12.24 5.95
N LYS A 314 8.66 -11.51 6.36
CA LYS A 314 7.51 -11.18 5.49
C LYS A 314 7.99 -10.38 4.26
N GLU A 315 8.77 -9.32 4.47
CA GLU A 315 9.34 -8.51 3.39
C GLU A 315 10.19 -9.34 2.43
N LEU A 316 11.11 -10.15 2.94
CA LEU A 316 11.96 -11.01 2.13
C LEU A 316 11.13 -12.01 1.30
N ARG A 317 10.14 -12.64 1.92
CA ARG A 317 9.23 -13.56 1.23
C ARG A 317 8.45 -12.85 0.13
N LEU A 318 7.93 -11.65 0.39
CA LEU A 318 7.15 -10.89 -0.58
C LEU A 318 8.01 -10.49 -1.78
N THR A 319 9.16 -9.87 -1.51
CA THR A 319 10.10 -9.44 -2.54
C THR A 319 10.60 -10.62 -3.36
N THR A 320 10.92 -11.76 -2.73
CA THR A 320 11.36 -12.95 -3.47
C THR A 320 10.24 -13.59 -4.29
N ALA A 321 8.98 -13.55 -3.84
CA ALA A 321 7.85 -14.05 -4.61
C ALA A 321 7.58 -13.15 -5.83
N PHE A 322 7.60 -11.83 -5.63
CA PHE A 322 7.46 -10.85 -6.71
C PHE A 322 8.59 -10.98 -7.74
N ALA A 323 9.84 -11.01 -7.28
CA ALA A 323 11.01 -11.13 -8.15
C ALA A 323 11.02 -12.44 -8.95
N ARG A 324 10.63 -13.57 -8.34
CA ARG A 324 10.49 -14.84 -9.06
C ARG A 324 9.46 -14.76 -10.18
N GLY A 325 8.33 -14.09 -9.94
CA GLY A 325 7.32 -13.88 -10.98
C GLY A 325 7.83 -13.07 -12.17
N VAL A 326 8.54 -11.97 -11.90
CA VAL A 326 9.17 -11.13 -12.93
C VAL A 326 10.25 -11.92 -13.71
N MET A 327 11.11 -12.67 -13.02
CA MET A 327 12.16 -13.45 -13.66
C MET A 327 11.61 -14.58 -14.52
N ALA A 328 10.58 -15.27 -14.05
CA ALA A 328 9.92 -16.33 -14.80
C ALA A 328 9.25 -15.81 -16.08
N SER A 329 8.68 -14.60 -16.08
CA SER A 329 8.11 -14.03 -17.31
C SER A 329 9.19 -13.66 -18.33
N LEU A 330 10.35 -13.16 -17.88
CA LEU A 330 11.47 -12.80 -18.76
C LEU A 330 12.12 -14.02 -19.41
N SER A 331 12.16 -15.17 -18.73
CA SER A 331 12.67 -16.42 -19.33
C SER A 331 11.71 -16.99 -20.38
N VAL A 332 10.40 -16.94 -20.11
CA VAL A 332 9.36 -17.40 -21.04
C VAL A 332 9.34 -16.56 -22.32
N SER A 333 9.55 -15.24 -22.24
CA SER A 333 9.65 -14.39 -23.43
C SER A 333 10.90 -14.71 -24.27
N ARG A 334 12.03 -15.01 -23.63
CA ARG A 334 13.27 -15.41 -24.34
C ARG A 334 13.10 -16.75 -25.06
N GLY A 335 12.43 -17.73 -24.45
CA GLY A 335 12.19 -19.04 -25.07
C GLY A 335 11.33 -18.95 -26.34
N ARG A 336 10.35 -18.04 -26.37
CA ARG A 336 9.48 -17.82 -27.55
C ARG A 336 10.19 -17.10 -28.71
N VAL A 337 11.12 -16.20 -28.41
CA VAL A 337 11.93 -15.50 -29.43
C VAL A 337 12.96 -16.41 -30.08
N LEU A 338 13.36 -17.50 -29.42
CA LEU A 338 14.30 -18.48 -29.97
C LEU A 338 13.61 -19.60 -30.79
N GLN A 339 12.28 -19.66 -30.77
CA GLN A 339 11.48 -20.66 -31.52
C GLN A 339 10.84 -20.09 -32.78
N ASN A 340 10.86 -18.77 -32.95
CA ASN A 340 10.51 -18.06 -34.18
C ASN A 340 11.78 -17.52 -34.82
#